data_AF-M6VWK7-F1
#
_entry.id   AF-M6VWK7-F1
#
_cell.length_a   1.000
_cell.length_b   1.000
_cell.length_c   1.000
_cell.angle_alpha   90.00
_cell.angle_beta   90.00
_cell.angle_gamma   90.00
#
_symmetry.space_group_name_H-M   'P 1'
#
loop_
_entity.id
_entity.type
_entity.pdbx_description
1 polymer ?
#
loop_
_entity_poly.entity_id
_entity_poly.type
_entity_poly.pdbx_seq_one_letter_code
_entity_poly.pdbx_strand_id
1 'polypeptide(L)'
;MNSRKKSNKNLKQGPAPKGNDKIKRTKSGGYKSTRIEVERRIKIIESMLLAGLEKDIVHYCAENFNINARQSKKYKASALKNIRNITDKDRESNVARAIHMATVGYNRAMSNVKAANAGPRYLDIFCKITGVYEPQKIDVSTGIDLKQLAREGLIELPGKRETVTSNDVGEDSPPK
;
A
#
# COMPACT_ATOMS: atom_id res chain seq x y z
N MET A 1 2.78 17.34 61.12
CA MET A 1 2.55 17.59 59.68
C MET A 1 3.61 18.58 59.21
N ASN A 2 4.64 18.12 58.49
CA ASN A 2 5.74 18.98 58.04
C ASN A 2 5.36 19.68 56.72
N SER A 3 5.28 21.02 56.74
CA SER A 3 5.07 21.82 55.54
C SER A 3 6.36 21.85 54.71
N ARG A 4 6.28 21.37 53.46
CA ARG A 4 7.37 21.44 52.48
C ARG A 4 7.63 22.91 52.11
N LYS A 5 8.63 23.54 52.73
CA LYS A 5 9.18 24.83 52.30
C LYS A 5 9.82 24.66 50.91
N LYS A 6 9.24 25.29 49.87
CA LYS A 6 9.86 25.39 48.54
C LYS A 6 11.08 26.32 48.64
N SER A 7 12.29 25.77 48.47
CA SER A 7 13.50 26.58 48.36
C SER A 7 13.51 27.28 47.00
N ASN A 8 13.31 28.60 46.98
CA ASN A 8 13.62 29.42 45.81
C ASN A 8 15.14 29.46 45.67
N LYS A 9 15.69 28.59 44.80
CA LYS A 9 17.05 28.76 44.31
C LYS A 9 17.08 30.09 43.56
N ASN A 10 17.73 31.09 44.15
CA ASN A 10 18.06 32.34 43.48
C ASN A 10 18.82 32.00 42.19
N LEU A 11 18.15 32.08 41.03
CA LEU A 11 18.82 32.14 39.74
C LEU A 11 19.70 33.39 39.82
N LYS A 12 21.03 33.20 39.89
CA LYS A 12 21.96 34.30 39.66
C LYS A 12 21.66 34.83 38.26
N GLN A 13 21.02 35.99 38.18
CA GLN A 13 20.87 36.73 36.94
C GLN A 13 22.30 37.06 36.47
N GLY A 14 22.75 36.38 35.42
CA GLY A 14 23.93 36.83 34.69
C GLY A 14 23.70 38.24 34.13
N PRO A 15 24.78 38.96 33.77
CA PRO A 15 24.67 40.33 33.27
C PRO A 15 23.66 40.41 32.11
N ALA A 16 22.73 41.36 32.22
CA ALA A 16 21.70 41.57 31.21
C ALA A 16 22.36 41.84 29.84
N PRO A 17 21.91 41.18 28.76
CA PRO A 17 22.46 41.43 27.44
C PRO A 17 22.31 42.91 27.09
N LYS A 18 23.44 43.57 26.84
CA LYS A 18 23.49 45.00 26.43
C LYS A 18 22.66 45.15 25.16
N GLY A 19 21.81 46.18 25.12
CA GLY A 19 20.67 46.32 24.20
C GLY A 19 20.95 46.32 22.69
N ASN A 20 22.19 46.12 22.24
CA ASN A 20 22.58 46.17 20.84
C ASN A 20 22.82 44.81 20.18
N ASP A 21 22.92 43.71 20.94
CA ASP A 21 23.03 42.34 20.39
C ASP A 21 21.68 41.60 20.35
N LYS A 22 20.58 42.33 20.19
CA LYS A 22 19.39 41.69 19.63
C LYS A 22 19.72 41.41 18.17
N ILE A 23 20.22 40.20 17.90
CA ILE A 23 20.20 39.60 16.57
C ILE A 23 18.79 39.84 16.02
N LYS A 24 18.66 40.82 15.13
CA LYS A 24 17.42 41.09 14.42
C LYS A 24 17.19 39.84 13.61
N ARG A 25 16.36 38.92 14.11
CA ARG A 25 15.80 37.85 13.28
C ARG A 25 15.18 38.56 12.08
N THR A 26 15.84 38.48 10.94
CA THR A 26 15.29 38.92 9.67
C THR A 26 13.95 38.19 9.55
N LYS A 27 12.86 38.94 9.67
CA LYS A 27 11.54 38.41 9.39
C LYS A 27 11.49 38.19 7.87
N SER A 28 12.13 37.13 7.37
CA SER A 28 11.72 36.48 6.13
C SER A 28 10.44 35.70 6.40
N GLY A 29 9.44 36.39 6.97
CA GLY A 29 8.13 35.84 7.22
C GLY A 29 7.39 35.85 5.90
N GLY A 30 7.67 34.87 5.03
CA GLY A 30 6.82 34.60 3.90
C GLY A 30 5.38 34.41 4.37
N TYR A 31 4.41 34.80 3.54
CA TYR A 31 3.00 34.57 3.82
C TYR A 31 2.79 33.09 4.19
N LYS A 32 2.08 32.84 5.30
CA LYS A 32 1.68 31.47 5.65
C LYS A 32 0.82 30.94 4.52
N SER A 33 1.20 29.80 3.97
CA SER A 33 0.44 29.17 2.88
C SER A 33 -1.01 28.95 3.27
N THR A 34 -1.92 29.31 2.36
CA THR A 34 -3.35 29.07 2.54
C THR A 34 -3.66 27.58 2.52
N ARG A 35 -4.81 27.17 3.07
CA ARG A 35 -5.23 25.76 3.04
C ARG A 35 -5.23 25.18 1.61
N ILE A 36 -5.72 25.96 0.65
CA ILE A 36 -5.82 25.58 -0.76
C ILE A 36 -4.42 25.35 -1.36
N GLU A 37 -3.45 26.22 -1.05
CA GLU A 37 -2.07 26.02 -1.49
C GLU A 37 -1.44 24.77 -0.87
N VAL A 38 -1.68 24.53 0.42
CA VAL A 38 -1.17 23.32 1.08
C VAL A 38 -1.74 22.07 0.43
N GLU A 39 -3.03 22.06 0.11
CA GLU A 39 -3.67 20.95 -0.62
C GLU A 39 -3.08 20.77 -2.03
N ARG A 40 -2.83 21.85 -2.78
CA ARG A 40 -2.14 21.77 -4.08
C ARG A 40 -0.73 21.19 -3.97
N ARG A 41 0.04 21.61 -2.96
CA ARG A 41 1.39 21.09 -2.71
C ARG A 41 1.37 19.60 -2.36
N ILE A 42 0.39 19.18 -1.55
CA ILE A 42 0.20 17.77 -1.20
C ILE A 42 -0.12 16.95 -2.47
N LYS A 43 -0.98 17.43 -3.37
CA LYS A 43 -1.28 16.75 -4.64
C LYS A 43 -0.05 16.57 -5.54
N ILE A 44 0.86 17.54 -5.57
CA ILE A 44 2.12 17.43 -6.31
C ILE A 44 3.01 16.35 -5.65
N ILE A 45 3.04 16.30 -4.32
CA ILE A 45 3.81 15.28 -3.60
C ILE A 45 3.18 13.88 -3.80
N GLU A 46 1.85 13.79 -3.88
CA GLU A 46 1.14 12.55 -4.22
C GLU A 46 1.56 12.02 -5.60
N SER A 47 1.62 12.87 -6.63
CA SER A 47 2.06 12.44 -7.96
C SER A 47 3.53 12.01 -7.98
N MET A 48 4.41 12.70 -7.24
CA MET A 48 5.81 12.29 -7.09
C MET A 48 5.96 10.94 -6.39
N LEU A 49 5.14 10.67 -5.36
CA LEU A 49 5.12 9.38 -4.66
C LEU A 49 4.66 8.25 -5.58
N LEU A 50 3.62 8.49 -6.39
CA LEU A 50 3.13 7.51 -7.36
C LEU A 50 4.15 7.25 -8.49
N ALA A 51 4.98 8.24 -8.83
CA ALA A 51 6.08 8.10 -9.79
C ALA A 51 7.34 7.42 -9.20
N GLY A 52 7.34 7.06 -7.92
CA GLY A 52 8.48 6.42 -7.25
C GLY A 52 9.63 7.37 -6.85
N LEU A 53 9.43 8.69 -6.96
CA LEU A 53 10.46 9.71 -6.68
C LEU A 53 10.52 10.10 -5.20
N GLU A 54 10.49 9.12 -4.29
CA GLU A 54 10.33 9.36 -2.85
C GLU A 54 11.51 10.12 -2.22
N LYS A 55 12.72 9.90 -2.75
CA LYS A 55 13.97 10.48 -2.23
C LYS A 55 14.09 11.98 -2.52
N ASP A 56 13.52 12.44 -3.63
CA ASP A 56 13.68 13.80 -4.13
C ASP A 56 12.63 14.78 -3.57
N ILE A 57 11.58 14.27 -2.91
CA ILE A 57 10.49 15.09 -2.37
C ILE A 57 10.99 16.19 -1.42
N VAL A 58 11.97 15.89 -0.58
CA VAL A 58 12.50 16.87 0.40
C VAL A 58 13.24 18.00 -0.32
N HIS A 59 14.04 17.66 -1.33
CA HIS A 59 14.77 18.62 -2.15
C HIS A 59 13.79 19.49 -2.95
N TYR A 60 12.86 18.85 -3.65
CA TYR A 60 11.81 19.51 -4.43
C TYR A 60 10.99 20.48 -3.58
N CYS A 61 10.63 20.09 -2.35
CA CYS A 61 9.90 20.96 -1.43
C CYS A 61 10.73 22.17 -0.98
N ALA A 62 12.03 21.99 -0.75
CA ALA A 62 12.91 23.08 -0.36
C ALA A 62 13.06 24.10 -1.49
N GLU A 63 13.25 23.64 -2.73
CA GLU A 63 13.42 24.49 -3.91
C GLU A 63 12.14 25.18 -4.34
N ASN A 64 11.04 24.43 -4.50
CA ASN A 64 9.82 24.95 -5.11
C ASN A 64 8.88 25.64 -4.12
N PHE A 65 8.85 25.17 -2.87
CA PHE A 65 7.91 25.67 -1.86
C PHE A 65 8.59 26.50 -0.76
N ASN A 66 9.93 26.53 -0.74
CA ASN A 66 10.73 27.17 0.29
C ASN A 66 10.31 26.73 1.71
N ILE A 67 10.04 25.43 1.87
CA ILE A 67 9.64 24.83 3.15
C ILE A 67 10.76 24.00 3.76
N ASN A 68 10.80 23.97 5.10
CA ASN A 68 11.79 23.16 5.80
C ASN A 68 11.52 21.65 5.66
N ALA A 69 12.56 20.85 5.92
CA ALA A 69 12.47 19.39 5.83
C ALA A 69 11.39 18.79 6.74
N ARG A 70 11.13 19.39 7.92
CA ARG A 70 10.10 18.92 8.85
C ARG A 70 8.69 19.06 8.25
N GLN A 71 8.42 20.17 7.58
CA GLN A 71 7.14 20.46 6.94
C GLN A 71 6.98 19.63 5.67
N SER A 72 8.05 19.43 4.90
CA SER A 72 8.07 18.50 3.76
C SER A 72 7.69 17.07 4.20
N LYS A 73 8.30 16.56 5.28
CA LYS A 73 7.94 15.25 5.86
C LYS A 73 6.47 15.17 6.28
N LYS A 74 5.92 16.27 6.83
CA LYS A 74 4.49 16.34 7.18
C LYS A 74 3.60 16.24 5.94
N TYR A 75 3.91 16.96 4.87
CA TYR A 75 3.15 16.90 3.62
C TYR A 75 3.25 15.53 2.96
N LYS A 76 4.44 14.91 2.97
CA LYS A 76 4.64 13.53 2.51
C LYS A 76 3.78 12.53 3.29
N ALA A 77 3.71 12.63 4.62
CA ALA A 77 2.87 11.75 5.42
C ALA A 77 1.38 11.94 5.11
N SER A 78 0.93 13.18 4.89
CA SER A 78 -0.44 13.48 4.46
C SER A 78 -0.75 12.90 3.07
N ALA A 79 0.17 13.05 2.11
CA ALA A 79 0.05 12.47 0.78
C ALA A 79 -0.09 10.94 0.83
N LEU A 80 0.78 10.25 1.60
CA LEU A 80 0.69 8.80 1.80
C LEU A 80 -0.65 8.37 2.41
N LYS A 81 -1.16 9.13 3.39
CA LYS A 81 -2.48 8.86 3.98
C LYS A 81 -3.60 8.99 2.94
N ASN A 82 -3.55 10.03 2.11
CA ASN A 82 -4.55 10.23 1.07
C ASN A 82 -4.52 9.11 0.02
N ILE A 83 -3.34 8.71 -0.43
CA ILE A 83 -3.17 7.58 -1.36
C ILE A 83 -3.78 6.30 -0.77
N ARG A 84 -3.50 6.00 0.50
CA ARG A 84 -4.10 4.84 1.19
C ARG A 84 -5.62 4.92 1.23
N ASN A 85 -6.18 6.05 1.65
CA ASN A 85 -7.63 6.24 1.71
C ASN A 85 -8.31 6.08 0.35
N ILE A 86 -7.70 6.61 -0.71
CA ILE A 86 -8.21 6.46 -2.09
C ILE A 86 -8.16 4.98 -2.48
N THR A 87 -7.04 4.31 -2.22
CA THR A 87 -6.85 2.89 -2.53
C THR A 87 -7.85 2.00 -1.76
N ASP A 88 -8.06 2.27 -0.48
CA ASP A 88 -9.00 1.55 0.36
C ASP A 88 -10.43 1.74 -0.14
N LYS A 89 -10.81 2.97 -0.52
CA LYS A 89 -12.12 3.28 -1.10
C LYS A 89 -12.32 2.61 -2.46
N ASP A 90 -11.30 2.59 -3.32
CA ASP A 90 -11.35 1.90 -4.60
C ASP A 90 -11.47 0.39 -4.41
N ARG A 91 -10.75 -0.17 -3.42
CA ARG A 91 -10.88 -1.57 -3.03
C ARG A 91 -12.29 -1.91 -2.57
N GLU A 92 -12.88 -1.10 -1.68
CA GLU A 92 -14.26 -1.25 -1.22
C GLU A 92 -15.27 -1.16 -2.38
N SER A 93 -15.07 -0.21 -3.30
CA SER A 93 -15.91 -0.06 -4.49
C SER A 93 -15.83 -1.28 -5.41
N ASN A 94 -14.63 -1.81 -5.61
CA ASN A 94 -14.41 -3.02 -6.43
C ASN A 94 -15.04 -4.26 -5.78
N VAL A 95 -14.92 -4.41 -4.46
CA VAL A 95 -15.59 -5.48 -3.70
C VAL A 95 -17.10 -5.38 -3.84
N ALA A 96 -17.67 -4.19 -3.62
CA ALA A 96 -19.12 -3.97 -3.76
C ALA A 96 -19.61 -4.27 -5.19
N ARG A 97 -18.85 -3.89 -6.22
CA ARG A 97 -19.17 -4.19 -7.62
C ARG A 97 -19.14 -5.70 -7.88
N ALA A 98 -18.12 -6.40 -7.40
CA ALA A 98 -17.98 -7.83 -7.59
C ALA A 98 -19.12 -8.61 -6.91
N ILE A 99 -19.51 -8.20 -5.69
CA ILE A 99 -20.70 -8.73 -5.00
C ILE A 99 -21.95 -8.51 -5.85
N HIS A 100 -22.17 -7.29 -6.34
CA HIS A 100 -23.33 -6.98 -7.16
C HIS A 100 -23.39 -7.82 -8.44
N MET A 101 -22.27 -7.95 -9.16
CA MET A 101 -22.17 -8.80 -10.35
C MET A 101 -22.45 -10.27 -10.05
N ALA A 102 -21.95 -10.80 -8.93
CA ALA A 102 -22.21 -12.16 -8.50
C ALA A 102 -23.70 -12.37 -8.20
N THR A 103 -24.33 -11.47 -7.47
CA THR A 103 -25.77 -11.55 -7.14
C THR A 103 -26.64 -11.47 -8.40
N VAL A 104 -26.35 -10.55 -9.32
CA VAL A 104 -27.07 -10.43 -10.60
C VAL A 104 -26.88 -11.69 -11.45
N GLY A 105 -25.65 -12.21 -11.52
CA GLY A 105 -25.32 -13.46 -12.23
C GLY A 105 -26.07 -14.67 -11.67
N TYR A 106 -26.12 -14.79 -10.34
CA TYR A 106 -26.86 -15.84 -9.64
C TYR A 106 -28.36 -15.78 -9.96
N ASN A 107 -28.99 -14.61 -9.82
CA ASN A 107 -30.41 -14.44 -10.10
C ASN A 107 -30.76 -14.78 -11.56
N ARG A 108 -29.89 -14.40 -12.50
CA ARG A 108 -30.05 -14.71 -13.93
C ARG A 108 -29.83 -16.19 -14.25
N ALA A 109 -28.93 -16.86 -13.53
CA ALA A 109 -28.70 -18.30 -13.68
C ALA A 109 -29.87 -19.12 -13.15
N MET A 110 -30.45 -18.70 -12.01
CA MET A 110 -31.61 -19.39 -11.40
C MET A 110 -32.91 -19.18 -12.16
N SER A 111 -33.06 -18.07 -12.90
CA SER A 111 -34.25 -17.81 -13.72
C SER A 111 -34.28 -18.56 -15.06
N ASN A 112 -33.19 -19.26 -15.44
CA ASN A 112 -33.09 -20.01 -16.69
C ASN A 112 -32.56 -21.43 -16.46
N VAL A 113 -33.39 -22.43 -16.74
CA VAL A 113 -33.07 -23.86 -16.56
C VAL A 113 -31.79 -24.28 -17.28
N LYS A 114 -31.47 -23.68 -18.44
CA LYS A 114 -30.23 -23.98 -19.20
C LYS A 114 -28.97 -23.40 -18.55
N ALA A 115 -29.11 -22.38 -17.72
CA ALA A 115 -28.01 -21.67 -17.07
C ALA A 115 -27.86 -22.03 -15.58
N ALA A 116 -28.74 -22.89 -15.03
CA ALA A 116 -28.75 -23.26 -13.61
C ALA A 116 -27.41 -23.80 -13.10
N ASN A 117 -26.64 -24.49 -13.96
CA ASN A 117 -25.30 -25.00 -13.64
C ASN A 117 -24.26 -23.89 -13.33
N ALA A 118 -24.53 -22.64 -13.74
CA ALA A 118 -23.68 -21.49 -13.43
C ALA A 118 -24.02 -20.83 -12.08
N GLY A 119 -25.21 -21.07 -11.51
CA GLY A 119 -25.65 -20.51 -10.23
C GLY A 119 -24.68 -20.79 -9.08
N PRO A 120 -24.25 -22.05 -8.85
CA PRO A 120 -23.28 -22.38 -7.81
C PRO A 120 -21.94 -21.65 -7.94
N ARG A 121 -21.50 -21.33 -9.17
CA ARG A 121 -20.24 -20.58 -9.40
C ARG A 121 -20.35 -19.12 -8.94
N TYR A 122 -21.48 -18.47 -9.21
CA TYR A 122 -21.72 -17.11 -8.73
C TYR A 122 -21.89 -17.06 -7.21
N LEU A 123 -22.50 -18.08 -6.61
CA LEU A 123 -22.61 -18.22 -5.16
C LEU A 123 -21.24 -18.42 -4.51
N ASP A 124 -20.37 -19.25 -5.08
CA ASP A 124 -18.99 -19.46 -4.62
C ASP A 124 -18.18 -18.16 -4.65
N ILE A 125 -18.28 -17.37 -5.73
CA ILE A 125 -17.65 -16.04 -5.83
C ILE A 125 -18.17 -15.12 -4.73
N PHE A 126 -19.49 -15.07 -4.52
CA PHE A 126 -20.10 -14.25 -3.47
C PHE A 126 -19.58 -14.64 -2.08
N CYS A 127 -19.56 -15.94 -1.76
CA CYS A 127 -19.09 -16.43 -0.47
C CYS A 127 -17.60 -16.18 -0.23
N LYS A 128 -16.77 -16.30 -1.27
CA LYS A 128 -15.33 -15.99 -1.19
C LYS A 128 -15.07 -14.50 -0.94
N ILE A 129 -15.84 -13.61 -1.57
CA ILE A 129 -15.68 -12.16 -1.41
C ILE A 129 -16.21 -11.69 -0.04
N THR A 130 -17.32 -12.25 0.42
CA THR A 130 -17.96 -11.89 1.69
C THR A 130 -17.29 -12.54 2.90
N GLY A 131 -16.39 -13.50 2.69
CA GLY A 131 -15.71 -14.22 3.77
C GLY A 131 -16.61 -15.18 4.53
N VAL A 132 -17.77 -15.56 3.96
CA VAL A 132 -18.73 -16.50 4.58
C VAL A 132 -18.13 -17.90 4.70
N TYR A 133 -17.25 -18.28 3.78
CA TYR A 133 -16.35 -19.41 3.95
C TYR A 133 -14.93 -18.86 3.95
N GLU A 134 -14.25 -18.96 5.09
CA GLU A 134 -12.81 -18.75 5.13
C GLU A 134 -12.19 -19.82 4.22
N PRO A 135 -11.40 -19.46 3.18
CA PRO A 135 -10.65 -20.48 2.46
C PRO A 135 -9.81 -21.17 3.53
N GLN A 136 -10.02 -22.48 3.72
CA GLN A 136 -9.18 -23.26 4.63
C GLN A 136 -7.74 -22.96 4.23
N LYS A 137 -7.05 -22.18 5.06
CA LYS A 137 -5.61 -22.00 4.95
C LYS A 137 -5.08 -23.38 5.26
N ILE A 138 -4.78 -24.15 4.23
CA ILE A 138 -3.97 -25.34 4.39
C ILE A 138 -2.63 -24.77 4.83
N ASP A 139 -2.39 -24.80 6.14
CA ASP A 139 -1.11 -24.46 6.72
C ASP A 139 -0.13 -25.53 6.22
N VAL A 140 0.60 -25.23 5.14
CA VAL A 140 1.69 -26.08 4.62
C VAL A 140 2.92 -25.95 5.54
N SER A 141 2.68 -25.86 6.85
CA SER A 141 3.66 -25.79 7.92
C SER A 141 3.67 -27.07 8.78
N THR A 142 2.73 -27.99 8.56
CA THR A 142 2.94 -29.36 9.01
C THR A 142 4.09 -29.92 8.16
N GLY A 143 5.17 -30.34 8.83
CA GLY A 143 6.38 -30.92 8.24
C GLY A 143 6.12 -32.27 7.58
N ILE A 144 5.19 -32.30 6.64
CA ILE A 144 4.83 -33.43 5.83
C ILE A 144 5.87 -33.47 4.72
N ASP A 145 6.84 -34.37 4.88
CA ASP A 145 7.81 -34.65 3.85
C ASP A 145 7.07 -35.30 2.66
N LEU A 146 6.79 -34.50 1.63
CA LEU A 146 6.12 -34.92 0.40
C LEU A 146 6.83 -36.12 -0.25
N LYS A 147 8.14 -36.31 0.01
CA LYS A 147 8.89 -37.48 -0.45
C LYS A 147 8.52 -38.75 0.31
N GLN A 148 8.19 -38.64 1.60
CA GLN A 148 7.83 -39.76 2.45
C GLN A 148 6.43 -40.28 2.09
N LEU A 149 5.47 -39.38 1.89
CA LEU A 149 4.13 -39.73 1.39
C LEU A 149 4.15 -40.34 -0.03
N ALA A 150 5.08 -39.90 -0.89
CA ALA A 150 5.27 -40.49 -2.20
C ALA A 150 5.90 -41.90 -2.14
N ARG A 151 6.78 -42.17 -1.17
CA ARG A 151 7.31 -43.54 -0.92
C ARG A 151 6.25 -44.47 -0.34
N GLU A 152 5.36 -43.94 0.49
CA GLU A 152 4.24 -44.68 1.10
C GLU A 152 3.06 -44.87 0.13
N GLY A 153 3.15 -44.36 -1.10
CA GLY A 153 2.16 -44.59 -2.17
C GLY A 153 0.86 -43.81 -2.00
N LEU A 154 0.83 -42.80 -1.11
CA LEU A 154 -0.37 -42.02 -0.82
C LEU A 154 -0.58 -40.85 -1.79
N ILE A 155 0.47 -40.44 -2.53
CA ILE A 155 0.42 -39.34 -3.50
C ILE A 155 1.41 -39.62 -4.64
N GLU A 156 1.01 -39.40 -5.90
CA GLU A 156 1.93 -39.36 -7.04
C GLU A 156 2.56 -37.97 -7.19
N LEU A 157 3.89 -37.88 -7.10
CA LEU A 157 4.59 -36.63 -7.39
C LEU A 157 4.76 -36.46 -8.91
N PRO A 158 4.56 -35.24 -9.45
CA PRO A 158 4.78 -35.00 -10.87
C PRO A 158 6.25 -35.28 -11.22
N GLY A 159 6.46 -36.29 -12.06
CA GLY A 159 7.77 -36.62 -12.60
C GLY A 159 8.39 -35.40 -13.28
N LYS A 160 9.70 -35.22 -13.10
CA LYS A 160 10.46 -34.19 -13.83
C LYS A 160 10.13 -34.33 -15.31
N ARG A 161 9.55 -33.28 -15.90
CA ARG A 161 9.44 -33.16 -17.37
C ARG A 161 10.83 -33.37 -17.94
N GLU A 162 11.02 -34.47 -18.65
CA GLU A 162 12.16 -34.63 -19.53
C GLU A 162 12.12 -33.48 -20.52
N THR A 163 13.19 -32.69 -20.54
CA THR A 163 13.40 -31.67 -21.56
C THR A 163 13.53 -32.39 -22.90
N VAL A 164 12.44 -32.40 -23.67
CA VAL A 164 12.45 -32.78 -25.08
C VAL A 164 13.35 -31.79 -25.81
N THR A 165 14.60 -32.20 -26.06
CA THR A 165 15.50 -31.50 -26.98
C THR A 165 15.08 -31.92 -28.39
N SER A 166 14.16 -31.17 -28.98
CA SER A 166 13.83 -31.25 -30.41
C SER A 166 14.68 -30.22 -31.15
N ASN A 167 15.89 -30.65 -31.54
CA ASN A 167 16.66 -29.99 -32.60
C ASN A 167 16.89 -31.02 -33.70
N ASP A 168 15.83 -31.35 -34.44
CA ASP A 168 15.97 -31.91 -35.78
C ASP A 168 16.12 -30.72 -36.74
N VAL A 169 17.37 -30.50 -37.15
CA VAL A 169 17.73 -29.60 -38.25
C VAL A 169 17.34 -30.29 -39.54
N GLY A 170 16.15 -30.00 -40.04
CA GLY A 170 15.74 -30.36 -41.40
C GLY A 170 16.41 -29.43 -42.41
N GLU A 171 17.52 -29.87 -42.98
CA GLU A 171 18.01 -29.38 -44.27
C GLU A 171 17.07 -29.89 -45.37
N ASP A 172 16.15 -29.05 -45.85
CA ASP A 172 15.48 -29.27 -47.13
C ASP A 172 16.07 -28.30 -48.17
N SER A 173 17.00 -28.83 -48.96
CA SER A 173 17.41 -28.20 -50.22
C SER A 173 16.30 -28.37 -51.27
N PRO A 174 16.05 -27.37 -52.14
CA PRO A 174 15.04 -27.51 -53.19
C PRO A 174 15.65 -28.24 -54.42
N PRO A 175 14.96 -29.22 -55.04
CA PRO A 175 15.41 -29.73 -56.32
C PRO A 175 14.77 -28.96 -57.49
N LYS A 176 15.57 -28.86 -58.55
CA LYS A 176 15.13 -28.65 -59.95
C LYS A 176 14.50 -29.91 -60.50
#